data_AF-K2BC17-F1
#
_entry.id   AF-K2BC17-F1
#
_cell.length_a   1.000
_cell.length_b   1.000
_cell.length_c   1.000
_cell.angle_alpha   90.00
_cell.angle_beta   90.00
_cell.angle_gamma   90.00
#
_symmetry.space_group_name_H-M   'P 1'
#
loop_
_entity.id
_entity.type
_entity.pdbx_description
1 polymer ?
#
loop_
_entity_poly.entity_id
_entity_poly.type
_entity_poly.pdbx_seq_one_letter_code
_entity_poly.pdbx_strand_id
1 'polypeptide(L)'
;MLSADTSAFSCSASISNPTGNTYTITNDAVVGNAYVNDCNTANGCTISPTSSYTLKYTYTAGETHGTLTIKDGTTSLGSFEYESDLPNSCPYIQHTGDTPGVNLNAPNDGDIAFPQQ
;
A
#
# COMPACT_ATOMS: atom_id res chain seq x y z
N MET A 1 5.41 28.78 -19.40
CA MET A 1 5.99 27.45 -19.11
C MET A 1 4.83 26.53 -18.82
N LEU A 2 4.67 25.46 -19.60
CA LEU A 2 3.64 24.45 -19.34
C LEU A 2 3.93 23.86 -17.94
N SER A 3 2.97 23.99 -17.03
CA SER A 3 2.93 23.14 -15.84
C SER A 3 2.89 21.71 -16.38
N ALA A 4 3.92 20.91 -16.09
CA ALA A 4 3.81 19.49 -16.26
C ALA A 4 2.70 19.05 -15.30
N ASP A 5 1.51 18.83 -15.82
CA ASP A 5 0.52 17.99 -15.16
C ASP A 5 1.19 16.63 -15.03
N THR A 6 1.89 16.44 -13.93
CA THR A 6 2.34 15.14 -13.47
C THR A 6 1.06 14.36 -13.20
N SER A 7 0.60 13.62 -14.20
CA SER A 7 -0.54 12.73 -14.08
C SER A 7 -0.20 11.70 -13.01
N ALA A 8 -0.55 12.03 -11.76
CA ALA A 8 -0.43 11.17 -10.62
C ALA A 8 -1.37 9.99 -10.87
N PHE A 9 -0.81 8.91 -11.39
CA PHE A 9 -1.58 7.69 -11.54
C PHE A 9 -1.90 7.18 -10.15
N SER A 10 -3.19 6.98 -9.87
CA SER A 10 -3.66 6.59 -8.54
C SER A 10 -4.50 5.34 -8.57
N CYS A 11 -4.01 4.30 -7.90
CA CYS A 11 -4.74 3.05 -7.68
C CYS A 11 -5.14 2.97 -6.23
N SER A 12 -6.36 2.53 -5.99
CA SER A 12 -6.89 2.35 -4.64
C SER A 12 -7.13 0.87 -4.37
N ALA A 13 -6.53 0.36 -3.30
CA ALA A 13 -6.94 -0.89 -2.64
C ALA A 13 -7.63 -0.57 -1.32
N SER A 14 -8.33 -1.54 -0.76
CA SER A 14 -8.74 -1.52 0.62
C SER A 14 -7.77 -2.36 1.46
N ILE A 15 -7.45 -1.89 2.65
CA ILE A 15 -6.75 -2.66 3.67
C ILE A 15 -7.62 -2.70 4.90
N SER A 16 -7.79 -3.89 5.48
CA SER A 16 -8.64 -4.11 6.64
C SER A 16 -7.81 -4.68 7.77
N ASN A 17 -8.06 -4.20 8.98
CA ASN A 17 -7.50 -4.74 10.21
C ASN A 17 -8.64 -5.35 11.03
N PRO A 18 -9.10 -6.58 10.75
CA PRO A 18 -10.13 -7.27 11.54
C PRO A 18 -9.65 -7.70 12.93
N THR A 19 -8.38 -7.48 13.28
CA THR A 19 -7.84 -7.86 14.59
C THR A 19 -8.30 -6.93 15.71
N GLY A 20 -8.00 -7.31 16.96
CA GLY A 20 -8.19 -6.44 18.14
C GLY A 20 -7.03 -5.47 18.42
N ASN A 21 -5.98 -5.47 17.60
CA ASN A 21 -4.77 -4.69 17.83
C ASN A 21 -4.68 -3.47 16.91
N THR A 22 -3.98 -2.44 17.38
CA THR A 22 -3.60 -1.29 16.53
C THR A 22 -2.25 -1.57 15.89
N TYR A 23 -2.13 -1.37 14.59
CA TYR A 23 -0.87 -1.53 13.87
C TYR A 23 -0.42 -0.22 13.24
N THR A 24 0.86 -0.16 12.87
CA THR A 24 1.43 0.91 12.06
C THR A 24 1.89 0.35 10.72
N ILE A 25 1.50 0.98 9.63
CA ILE A 25 2.00 0.68 8.29
C ILE A 25 3.07 1.70 7.94
N THR A 26 4.27 1.23 7.62
CA THR A 26 5.35 2.05 7.07
C THR A 26 5.68 1.61 5.66
N ASN A 27 6.10 2.53 4.81
CA ASN A 27 6.54 2.22 3.45
C ASN A 27 8.03 2.47 3.30
N ASP A 28 8.72 1.48 2.77
CA ASP A 28 10.06 1.62 2.21
C ASP A 28 9.93 1.62 0.68
N ALA A 29 9.63 2.79 0.12
CA ALA A 29 9.40 2.96 -1.31
C ALA A 29 10.72 3.25 -2.00
N VAL A 30 11.06 2.46 -3.03
CA VAL A 30 12.16 2.79 -3.93
C VAL A 30 11.67 3.80 -4.97
N VAL A 31 10.46 3.59 -5.52
CA VAL A 31 9.83 4.50 -6.49
C VAL A 31 8.33 4.63 -6.23
N GLY A 32 7.88 5.88 -6.08
CA GLY A 32 6.49 6.23 -5.79
C GLY A 32 6.23 6.49 -4.31
N ASN A 33 4.97 6.74 -3.97
CA ASN A 33 4.49 6.89 -2.60
C ASN A 33 3.25 6.01 -2.40
N ALA A 34 3.01 5.62 -1.15
CA ALA A 34 1.77 4.99 -0.75
C ALA A 34 1.13 5.79 0.39
N TYR A 35 -0.20 5.75 0.46
CA TYR A 35 -0.97 6.46 1.45
C TYR A 35 -2.06 5.55 2.01
N VAL A 36 -2.33 5.65 3.32
CA VAL A 36 -3.44 4.96 3.98
C VAL A 36 -4.39 6.02 4.52
N ASN A 37 -5.60 6.14 3.97
CA ASN A 37 -6.55 7.23 4.26
C ASN A 37 -5.85 8.61 4.26
N ASP A 38 -5.13 8.93 3.18
CA ASP A 38 -4.36 10.17 3.00
C ASP A 38 -3.17 10.39 3.95
N CYS A 39 -2.90 9.47 4.88
CA CYS A 39 -1.66 9.47 5.64
C CYS A 39 -0.52 8.91 4.76
N ASN A 40 0.59 9.66 4.61
CA ASN A 40 1.76 9.19 3.89
C ASN A 40 2.52 8.13 4.70
N THR A 41 2.58 6.90 4.17
CA THR A 41 3.18 5.75 4.88
C THR A 41 4.69 5.84 5.03
N ALA A 42 5.39 6.75 4.32
CA ALA A 42 6.80 7.03 4.57
C ALA A 42 7.06 7.55 6.01
N ASN A 43 6.05 8.18 6.63
CA ASN A 43 6.12 8.67 8.01
C ASN A 43 5.47 7.71 9.03
N GLY A 44 4.92 6.59 8.56
CA GLY A 44 4.12 5.67 9.37
C GLY A 44 2.67 6.12 9.54
N CYS A 45 1.75 5.19 9.28
CA CYS A 45 0.30 5.41 9.39
C CYS A 45 -0.33 4.39 10.32
N THR A 46 -1.10 4.88 11.29
CA THR A 46 -1.80 4.00 12.24
C THR A 46 -3.09 3.46 11.63
N ILE A 47 -3.27 2.14 11.72
CA ILE A 47 -4.49 1.43 11.38
C ILE A 47 -5.11 0.83 12.64
N SER A 48 -6.22 1.42 13.06
CA SER A 48 -7.02 0.97 14.20
C SER A 48 -7.69 -0.39 13.93
N PRO A 49 -7.96 -1.17 14.99
CA PRO A 49 -8.65 -2.44 14.89
C PRO A 49 -10.07 -2.29 14.32
N THR A 50 -10.57 -3.39 13.76
CA THR A 50 -11.91 -3.55 13.17
C THR A 50 -12.28 -2.52 12.10
N SER A 51 -11.29 -1.92 11.45
CA SER A 51 -11.47 -0.81 10.50
C SER A 51 -10.95 -1.15 9.10
N SER A 52 -11.57 -0.55 8.09
CA SER A 52 -11.13 -0.60 6.69
C SER A 52 -10.58 0.76 6.26
N TYR A 53 -9.48 0.74 5.52
CA TYR A 53 -8.76 1.92 5.06
C TYR A 53 -8.56 1.83 3.55
N THR A 54 -8.50 2.98 2.88
CA THR A 54 -8.11 3.08 1.48
C THR A 54 -6.60 3.24 1.39
N LEU A 55 -5.97 2.32 0.67
CA LEU A 55 -4.57 2.36 0.30
C LEU A 55 -4.45 2.98 -1.09
N LYS A 56 -3.71 4.08 -1.23
CA LYS A 56 -3.52 4.80 -2.49
C LYS A 56 -2.04 4.82 -2.87
N TYR A 57 -1.73 4.44 -4.10
CA TYR A 57 -0.38 4.57 -4.68
C TYR A 57 -0.31 5.78 -5.58
N THR A 58 0.82 6.49 -5.60
CA THR A 58 1.04 7.63 -6.50
C THR A 58 2.49 7.68 -6.98
N TYR A 59 2.69 7.96 -8.26
CA TYR A 59 4.02 8.24 -8.83
C TYR A 59 3.90 9.23 -10.00
N THR A 60 5.03 9.83 -10.38
CA THR A 60 5.07 10.93 -11.36
C THR A 60 5.24 10.43 -12.80
N ALA A 61 6.02 9.37 -12.99
CA ALA A 61 6.23 8.65 -14.25
C ALA A 61 6.99 7.35 -13.96
N GLY A 62 6.93 6.38 -14.88
CA GLY A 62 7.70 5.14 -14.78
C GLY A 62 7.02 4.06 -13.95
N GLU A 63 7.82 3.09 -13.53
CA GLU A 63 7.41 1.97 -12.67
C GLU A 63 7.24 2.44 -11.21
N THR A 64 6.43 1.75 -10.42
CA THR A 64 6.40 1.91 -8.96
C THR A 64 6.87 0.61 -8.31
N HIS A 65 7.66 0.71 -7.25
CA HIS A 65 8.13 -0.43 -6.48
C HIS A 65 8.39 -0.03 -5.02
N GLY A 66 7.90 -0.83 -4.08
CA GLY A 66 8.27 -0.72 -2.68
C GLY A 66 7.62 -1.78 -1.81
N THR A 67 7.83 -1.64 -0.50
CA THR A 67 7.31 -2.56 0.51
C THR A 67 6.53 -1.81 1.58
N LEU A 68 5.29 -2.24 1.82
CA LEU A 68 4.49 -1.83 2.97
C LEU A 68 4.72 -2.80 4.12
N THR A 69 5.32 -2.33 5.20
CA THR A 69 5.57 -3.14 6.40
C THR A 69 4.52 -2.87 7.47
N ILE A 70 3.94 -3.94 8.02
CA ILE A 70 3.03 -3.89 9.16
C ILE A 70 3.85 -4.05 10.44
N LYS A 71 3.64 -3.13 11.39
CA LYS A 71 4.35 -3.12 12.68
C LYS A 71 3.40 -3.08 13.86
N ASP A 72 3.77 -3.79 14.92
CA ASP A 72 3.28 -3.55 16.29
C ASP A 72 4.39 -2.83 17.07
N GLY A 73 4.19 -1.54 17.31
CA GLY A 73 5.24 -0.64 17.77
C GLY A 73 6.44 -0.63 16.81
N THR A 74 7.60 -1.08 17.28
CA THR A 74 8.83 -1.17 16.48
C THR A 74 9.02 -2.51 15.79
N THR A 75 8.20 -3.51 16.11
CA THR A 75 8.38 -4.88 15.63
C THR A 75 7.67 -5.07 14.29
N SER A 76 8.42 -5.48 13.26
CA SER A 76 7.86 -5.87 11.97
C SER A 76 7.15 -7.22 12.09
N LEU A 77 5.90 -7.29 11.64
CA LEU A 77 5.07 -8.49 11.68
C LEU A 77 4.96 -9.16 10.31
N GLY A 78 4.84 -8.37 9.25
CA GLY A 78 4.73 -8.87 7.87
C GLY A 78 4.75 -7.72 6.87
N SER A 79 4.65 -8.03 5.58
CA SER A 79 4.74 -7.03 4.52
C SER A 79 3.86 -7.32 3.31
N PHE A 80 3.57 -6.26 2.57
CA PHE A 80 3.05 -6.32 1.21
C PHE A 80 4.04 -5.63 0.28
N GLU A 81 4.53 -6.34 -0.72
CA GLU A 81 5.33 -5.78 -1.79
C GLU A 81 4.41 -5.32 -2.89
N TYR A 82 4.69 -4.16 -3.47
CA TYR A 82 3.93 -3.62 -4.59
C TYR A 82 4.87 -3.25 -5.71
N GLU A 83 4.59 -3.69 -6.93
CA GLU A 83 5.42 -3.42 -8.11
C GLU A 83 4.57 -3.23 -9.36
N SER A 84 5.01 -2.39 -10.30
CA SER A 84 4.40 -2.28 -11.62
C SER A 84 5.46 -2.39 -12.71
N ASP A 85 5.33 -3.38 -13.60
CA ASP A 85 6.24 -3.56 -14.75
C ASP A 85 5.98 -2.59 -15.91
N LEU A 86 4.87 -1.83 -15.85
CA LEU A 86 4.47 -0.90 -16.90
C LEU A 86 4.38 0.52 -16.35
N PRO A 87 4.88 1.52 -17.09
CA PRO A 87 4.71 2.92 -16.72
C PRO A 87 3.24 3.32 -16.77
N ASN A 88 2.79 4.06 -15.75
CA ASN A 88 1.40 4.55 -15.65
C ASN A 88 0.34 3.44 -15.49
N SER A 89 0.71 2.29 -14.91
CA SER A 89 -0.18 1.19 -14.54
C SER A 89 -0.32 1.00 -13.01
N CYS A 90 -1.33 0.23 -12.60
CA CYS A 90 -1.49 -0.09 -11.18
C CYS A 90 -0.48 -1.15 -10.76
N PRO A 91 0.16 -1.01 -9.58
CA PRO A 91 1.06 -2.03 -9.11
C PRO A 91 0.32 -3.32 -8.82
N TYR A 92 0.89 -4.46 -9.19
CA TYR A 92 0.59 -5.73 -8.55
C TYR A 92 1.00 -5.66 -7.08
N ILE A 93 0.20 -6.26 -6.19
CA ILE A 93 0.53 -6.35 -4.76
C ILE A 93 0.59 -7.82 -4.37
N GLN A 94 1.69 -8.21 -3.74
CA GLN A 94 1.89 -9.53 -3.17
C GLN A 94 2.15 -9.44 -1.67
N HIS A 95 1.54 -10.33 -0.89
CA HIS A 95 1.89 -10.49 0.51
C HIS A 95 3.16 -11.33 0.65
N THR A 96 4.02 -10.94 1.60
CA THR A 96 5.18 -11.72 2.00
C THR A 96 5.19 -11.89 3.51
N GLY A 97 5.30 -13.15 3.95
CA GLY A 97 5.23 -13.52 5.38
C GLY A 97 3.81 -13.60 5.93
N ASP A 98 3.68 -13.64 7.26
CA ASP A 98 2.40 -13.65 7.96
C ASP A 98 1.96 -12.21 8.25
N THR A 99 0.95 -11.71 7.52
CA THR A 99 0.33 -10.41 7.80
C THR A 99 -0.80 -10.64 8.80
N PRO A 100 -0.57 -10.45 10.11
CA PRO A 100 -1.30 -11.10 11.22
C PRO A 100 -2.79 -10.75 11.26
N GLY A 101 -3.57 -11.35 10.37
CA GLY A 101 -4.96 -11.01 10.10
C GLY A 101 -5.21 -9.67 9.42
N VAL A 102 -4.19 -8.92 8.97
CA VAL A 102 -4.40 -7.71 8.16
C VAL A 102 -4.56 -8.12 6.70
N ASN A 103 -5.68 -7.78 6.09
CA ASN A 103 -6.04 -8.26 4.75
C ASN A 103 -6.12 -7.10 3.76
N LEU A 104 -5.56 -7.28 2.58
CA LEU A 104 -5.79 -6.42 1.42
C LEU A 104 -7.00 -6.89 0.64
N ASN A 105 -7.94 -5.99 0.30
CA ASN A 105 -9.15 -6.28 -0.46
C ASN A 105 -9.92 -7.51 0.04
N ALA A 106 -10.17 -7.56 1.36
CA ALA A 106 -10.98 -8.61 1.98
C ALA A 106 -12.26 -8.89 1.15
N PRO A 107 -12.57 -10.16 0.83
CA PRO A 107 -12.05 -11.39 1.42
C PRO A 107 -10.86 -12.04 0.67
N ASN A 108 -10.20 -11.37 -0.26
CA ASN A 108 -9.09 -11.98 -1.00
C ASN A 108 -7.80 -11.94 -0.15
N ASP A 109 -7.14 -13.09 0.01
CA ASP A 109 -5.95 -13.28 0.86
C ASP A 109 -4.72 -12.46 0.41
N GLY A 110 -4.72 -11.16 0.63
CA GLY A 110 -3.52 -10.32 0.58
C GLY A 110 -2.98 -9.95 -0.81
N ASP A 111 -3.23 -10.77 -1.84
CA ASP A 111 -2.70 -10.53 -3.19
C ASP A 111 -3.71 -9.82 -4.09
N ILE A 112 -3.24 -8.83 -4.84
CA ILE A 112 -4.05 -8.07 -5.78
C ILE A 112 -3.31 -7.94 -7.11
N ALA A 113 -3.88 -8.57 -8.14
CA ALA A 113 -3.66 -8.17 -9.51
C ALA A 113 -4.69 -7.10 -9.88
N PHE A 114 -4.24 -5.84 -9.96
CA PHE A 114 -5.06 -4.82 -10.60
C PHE A 114 -5.08 -5.11 -12.11
N PRO A 115 -6.25 -5.02 -12.77
CA PRO A 115 -6.28 -5.14 -14.22
C PRO A 115 -5.40 -4.05 -14.82
N GLN A 116 -4.40 -4.46 -15.60
CA GLN A 116 -3.57 -3.52 -16.37
C GLN A 116 -4.48 -2.89 -17.44
N GLN A 117 -4.68 -1.57 -17.36
CA GLN A 117 -5.45 -0.79 -18.33
C GLN A 117 -4.56 -0.31 -19.47
#